data_AF-A0A8T5SFN8-F1
#
_entry.id   AF-A0A8T5SFN8-F1
#
_cell.length_a   1.000
_cell.length_b   1.000
_cell.length_c   1.000
_cell.angle_alpha   90.00
_cell.angle_beta   90.00
_cell.angle_gamma   90.00
#
_symmetry.space_group_name_H-M   'P 1'
#
loop_
_entity.id
_entity.type
_entity.pdbx_description
1 polymer ?
#
loop_
_entity_poly.entity_id
_entity_poly.type
_entity_poly.pdbx_seq_one_letter_code
_entity_poly.pdbx_strand_id
1 'polypeptide(L)'
;MEDEIPSELKEKIYENVDKVFEKWLEKTSKGESIEGIVKALMVEKVMNILGALIKRTIVKKVAKKVVKRRVDKFWENNKDMILEKIKAL
;
A
#
# COMPACT_ATOMS: atom_id res chain seq x y z
N MET A 1 -19.74 -13.04 21.40
CA MET A 1 -18.92 -14.15 20.91
C MET A 1 -17.85 -13.50 20.07
N GLU A 2 -16.61 -13.53 20.51
CA GLU A 2 -15.49 -13.26 19.60
C GLU A 2 -15.59 -14.32 18.51
N ASP A 3 -15.78 -13.89 17.26
CA ASP A 3 -15.69 -14.78 16.11
C ASP A 3 -14.27 -15.36 16.12
N GLU A 4 -14.10 -16.55 16.71
CA GLU A 4 -12.84 -17.27 16.71
C GLU A 4 -12.51 -17.61 15.25
N ILE A 5 -11.68 -16.76 14.67
CA ILE A 5 -11.09 -17.00 13.36
C ILE A 5 -10.45 -18.39 13.40
N PRO A 6 -10.83 -19.33 12.51
CA PRO A 6 -10.28 -20.68 12.50
C PRO A 6 -8.76 -20.63 12.49
N SER A 7 -8.10 -21.48 13.28
CA SER A 7 -6.64 -21.49 13.48
C SER A 7 -5.85 -21.49 12.17
N GLU A 8 -6.33 -22.28 11.20
CA GLU A 8 -5.74 -22.37 9.86
C GLU A 8 -5.87 -21.06 9.06
N LEU A 9 -6.98 -20.34 9.23
CA LEU A 9 -7.18 -19.02 8.61
C LEU A 9 -6.27 -17.97 9.29
N LYS A 10 -6.12 -18.06 10.61
CA LYS A 10 -5.24 -17.20 11.40
C LYS A 10 -3.77 -17.38 10.99
N GLU A 11 -3.29 -18.61 10.84
CA GLU A 11 -1.94 -18.92 10.33
C GLU A 11 -1.73 -18.38 8.92
N LYS A 12 -2.68 -18.60 8.00
CA LYS A 12 -2.60 -18.03 6.64
C LYS A 12 -2.60 -16.50 6.64
N ILE A 13 -3.31 -15.85 7.57
CA ILE A 13 -3.26 -14.39 7.72
C ILE A 13 -1.87 -13.96 8.16
N TYR A 14 -1.31 -14.58 9.22
CA TYR A 14 0.02 -14.24 9.72
C TYR A 14 1.11 -14.43 8.66
N GLU A 15 1.14 -15.59 7.99
CA GLU A 15 2.15 -15.83 6.94
C GLU A 15 2.08 -14.80 5.81
N ASN A 16 0.87 -14.38 5.43
CA ASN A 16 0.71 -13.38 4.38
C ASN A 16 1.09 -11.98 4.87
N VAL A 17 0.80 -11.65 6.12
CA VAL A 17 1.23 -10.41 6.75
C VAL A 17 2.75 -10.36 6.81
N ASP A 18 3.41 -11.41 7.30
CA ASP A 18 4.87 -11.49 7.43
C ASP A 18 5.56 -11.39 6.06
N LYS A 19 5.08 -12.14 5.05
CA LYS A 19 5.61 -12.05 3.67
C LYS A 19 5.44 -10.65 3.06
N VAL A 20 4.33 -9.97 3.35
CA VAL A 20 4.12 -8.59 2.89
C VAL A 20 5.09 -7.67 3.61
N PHE A 21 5.24 -7.81 4.93
CA PHE A 21 6.11 -6.99 5.75
C PHE A 21 7.60 -7.17 5.40
N GLU A 22 8.06 -8.39 5.16
CA GLU A 22 9.43 -8.68 4.69
C GLU A 22 9.72 -8.02 3.34
N LYS A 23 8.82 -8.19 2.35
CA LYS A 23 8.95 -7.51 1.05
C LYS A 23 8.93 -5.98 1.17
N TRP A 24 8.30 -5.48 2.21
CA TRP A 24 8.25 -4.05 2.54
C TRP A 24 9.56 -3.57 3.16
N LEU A 25 10.11 -4.34 4.12
CA LEU A 25 11.40 -4.10 4.73
C LEU A 25 12.54 -4.21 3.70
N GLU A 26 12.48 -5.15 2.77
CA GLU A 26 13.47 -5.28 1.67
C GLU A 26 13.48 -4.09 0.71
N LYS A 27 12.34 -3.41 0.53
CA LYS A 27 12.26 -2.18 -0.26
C LYS A 27 12.78 -0.98 0.52
N THR A 28 12.45 -0.93 1.81
CA THR A 28 12.91 0.10 2.75
C THR A 28 14.42 0.05 2.95
N SER A 29 14.99 -1.16 3.11
CA SER A 29 16.42 -1.39 3.31
C SER A 29 17.28 -1.06 2.08
N LYS A 30 16.66 -0.91 0.90
CA LYS A 30 17.30 -0.39 -0.33
C LYS A 30 17.33 1.14 -0.40
N GLY A 31 17.02 1.83 0.70
CA GLY A 31 17.06 3.29 0.79
C GLY A 31 15.78 3.99 0.33
N GLU A 32 14.67 3.26 0.17
CA GLU A 32 13.37 3.92 0.02
C GLU A 32 12.99 4.61 1.33
N SER A 33 12.70 5.92 1.27
CA SER A 33 12.27 6.70 2.43
C SER A 33 10.87 6.27 2.91
N ILE A 34 10.54 6.55 4.18
CA ILE A 34 9.18 6.37 4.73
C ILE A 34 8.12 7.05 3.83
N GLU A 35 8.47 8.15 3.18
CA GLU A 35 7.62 8.78 2.17
C GLU A 35 7.35 7.85 0.97
N GLY A 36 8.38 7.22 0.40
CA GLY A 36 8.23 6.27 -0.71
C GLY A 36 7.33 5.10 -0.34
N ILE A 37 7.46 4.64 0.91
CA ILE A 37 6.66 3.58 1.49
C ILE A 37 5.17 3.97 1.59
N VAL A 38 4.87 5.12 2.19
CA VAL A 38 3.48 5.58 2.33
C VAL A 38 2.84 5.82 0.96
N LYS A 39 3.58 6.41 0.02
CA LYS A 39 3.12 6.56 -1.37
C LYS A 39 2.85 5.21 -2.03
N ALA A 40 3.70 4.21 -1.82
CA ALA A 40 3.50 2.87 -2.37
C ALA A 40 2.22 2.22 -1.84
N LEU A 41 1.94 2.32 -0.54
CA LEU A 41 0.69 1.84 0.06
C LEU A 41 -0.54 2.55 -0.53
N MET A 42 -0.47 3.88 -0.68
CA MET A 42 -1.57 4.65 -1.30
C MET A 42 -1.84 4.18 -2.73
N VAL A 43 -0.78 3.99 -3.53
CA VAL A 43 -0.90 3.49 -4.91
C VAL A 43 -1.50 2.09 -4.93
N GLU A 44 -1.06 1.18 -4.06
CA GLU A 44 -1.59 -0.18 -3.98
C GLU A 44 -3.07 -0.20 -3.57
N LYS A 45 -3.45 0.60 -2.58
CA LYS A 45 -4.86 0.70 -2.14
C LYS A 45 -5.76 1.19 -3.28
N VAL A 46 -5.35 2.24 -3.99
CA VAL A 46 -6.10 2.76 -5.15
C VAL A 46 -6.13 1.73 -6.28
N MET A 47 -5.02 1.06 -6.56
CA MET A 47 -4.97 0.03 -7.60
C MET A 47 -5.77 -1.23 -7.26
N ASN A 48 -5.98 -1.56 -5.98
CA ASN A 48 -6.86 -2.66 -5.58
C ASN A 48 -8.32 -2.34 -5.88
N ILE A 49 -8.75 -1.09 -5.67
CA ILE A 49 -10.09 -0.62 -6.04
C ILE A 49 -10.24 -0.64 -7.57
N LEU A 50 -9.28 -0.07 -8.30
CA LEU A 50 -9.31 -0.02 -9.76
C LEU A 50 -9.11 -1.39 -10.42
N GLY A 51 -8.39 -2.31 -9.76
CA GLY A 51 -8.08 -3.64 -10.27
C GLY A 51 -9.33 -4.50 -10.47
N ALA A 52 -10.37 -4.28 -9.67
CA ALA A 52 -11.67 -4.92 -9.86
C ALA A 52 -12.38 -4.48 -11.16
N LEU A 53 -12.06 -3.28 -11.66
CA LEU A 53 -12.68 -2.68 -12.85
C LEU A 53 -11.83 -2.88 -14.12
N ILE A 54 -10.51 -3.00 -13.97
CA ILE A 54 -9.57 -3.04 -15.09
C ILE A 54 -9.18 -4.49 -15.44
N LYS A 55 -9.78 -5.04 -16.50
CA LYS A 55 -9.49 -6.40 -16.98
C LYS A 55 -8.24 -6.51 -17.88
N ARG A 56 -7.81 -5.41 -18.52
CA ARG A 56 -6.70 -5.43 -19.51
C ARG A 56 -5.37 -5.03 -18.89
N THR A 57 -4.33 -5.84 -19.11
CA THR A 57 -2.96 -5.63 -18.59
C THR A 57 -2.35 -4.28 -19.00
N ILE A 58 -2.55 -3.86 -20.26
CA ILE A 58 -2.02 -2.58 -20.76
C ILE A 58 -2.67 -1.40 -20.01
N VAL A 59 -4.00 -1.45 -19.83
CA VAL A 59 -4.75 -0.43 -19.10
C VAL A 59 -4.32 -0.40 -17.63
N LYS A 60 -4.05 -1.55 -17.02
CA LYS A 60 -3.53 -1.65 -15.64
C LYS A 60 -2.19 -0.95 -15.49
N LYS A 61 -1.28 -1.08 -16.46
CA LYS A 61 0.01 -0.37 -16.46
C LYS A 61 -0.17 1.13 -16.57
N VAL A 62 -1.03 1.59 -17.48
CA VAL A 62 -1.31 3.03 -17.66
C VAL A 62 -1.96 3.63 -16.41
N ALA A 63 -3.00 2.97 -15.88
CA ALA A 63 -3.67 3.36 -14.65
C ALA A 63 -2.68 3.48 -13.48
N LYS A 64 -1.81 2.47 -13.29
CA LYS A 64 -0.78 2.52 -12.24
C LYS A 64 0.15 3.73 -12.39
N LYS A 65 0.52 4.10 -13.62
CA LYS A 65 1.36 5.29 -13.87
C LYS A 65 0.62 6.60 -13.54
N VAL A 66 -0.66 6.68 -13.87
CA VAL A 66 -1.51 7.84 -13.53
C VAL A 66 -1.71 7.96 -12.03
N VAL A 67 -2.02 6.85 -11.35
CA VAL A 67 -2.19 6.79 -9.89
C VAL A 67 -0.91 7.22 -9.18
N LYS A 68 0.26 6.71 -9.58
CA LYS A 68 1.55 7.15 -9.04
C LYS A 68 1.72 8.67 -9.11
N ARG A 69 1.56 9.25 -10.30
CA ARG A 69 1.65 10.71 -10.50
C ARG A 69 0.67 11.49 -9.63
N ARG A 70 -0.55 10.96 -9.45
CA ARG A 70 -1.57 11.63 -8.63
C ARG A 70 -1.23 11.58 -7.15
N VAL A 71 -0.71 10.45 -6.67
CA VAL A 71 -0.22 10.27 -5.30
C VAL A 71 0.99 11.15 -5.04
N ASP A 72 1.95 11.24 -5.96
CA ASP A 72 3.11 12.12 -5.84
C ASP A 72 2.68 13.59 -5.68
N LYS A 73 1.80 14.06 -6.58
CA LYS A 73 1.26 15.43 -6.51
C LYS A 73 0.42 15.67 -5.25
N PHE A 74 -0.35 14.67 -4.81
CA PHE A 74 -1.11 14.79 -3.58
C PHE A 74 -0.20 14.90 -2.36
N TRP A 75 0.84 14.08 -2.31
CA TRP A 75 1.83 14.10 -1.24
C TRP A 75 2.54 15.45 -1.17
N GLU A 76 3.06 15.95 -2.29
CA GLU A 76 3.74 17.27 -2.34
C GLU A 76 2.85 18.39 -1.77
N ASN A 77 1.56 18.37 -2.09
CA ASN A 77 0.61 19.40 -1.65
C ASN A 77 0.14 19.24 -0.19
N ASN A 78 0.30 18.06 0.41
CA ASN A 78 -0.32 17.72 1.71
C ASN A 78 0.68 17.13 2.70
N LYS A 79 1.97 17.15 2.39
CA LYS A 79 3.03 16.43 3.10
C LYS A 79 3.00 16.71 4.60
N ASP A 80 2.92 17.98 4.98
CA ASP A 80 2.98 18.39 6.38
C ASP A 80 1.79 17.86 7.18
N MET A 81 0.56 18.03 6.65
CA MET A 81 -0.65 17.46 7.25
C MET A 81 -0.58 15.93 7.38
N ILE A 82 -0.05 15.23 6.37
CA ILE A 82 0.06 13.77 6.40
C ILE A 82 1.05 13.32 7.47
N LEU A 83 2.23 13.97 7.55
CA LEU A 83 3.24 13.65 8.55
C LEU A 83 2.78 13.98 9.97
N GLU A 84 2.03 15.08 10.15
CA GLU A 84 1.39 15.42 11.42
C GLU A 84 0.44 14.31 11.89
N LYS A 85 -0.43 13.83 11.00
CA LYS A 85 -1.36 12.74 11.31
C LYS A 85 -0.65 11.42 11.60
N ILE A 86 0.47 11.13 10.92
CA ILE A 86 1.27 9.92 11.18
C ILE A 86 1.94 9.99 12.55
N LYS A 87 2.43 11.17 12.97
CA LYS A 87 3.03 11.35 14.31
C LYS A 87 2.02 11.29 15.45
N ALA A 88 0.75 11.56 15.17
CA ALA A 88 -0.33 11.57 16.16
C ALA A 88 -0.96 10.18 16.38
N LEU A 89 -0.56 9.17 15.61
CA LEU A 89 -0.89 7.75 15.81
C LEU A 89 0.14 7.11 16.74
#